data_AF-A0A444KD26-F1
#
_entry.id   AF-A0A444KD26-F1
#
_cell.length_a   1.000
_cell.length_b   1.000
_cell.length_c   1.000
_cell.angle_alpha   90.00
_cell.angle_beta   90.00
_cell.angle_gamma   90.00
#
_symmetry.space_group_name_H-M   'P 1'
#
loop_
_entity.id
_entity.type
_entity.pdbx_description
1 polymer ?
#
loop_
_entity_poly.entity_id
_entity_poly.type
_entity_poly.pdbx_seq_one_letter_code
_entity_poly.pdbx_strand_id
1 'polypeptide(L)'
;MNEENEARAAALNSMLATLDRFDAVVEDAVTVSDSAIGVVHTGRQNRALFVFAKLISHCLSVMVIFEKYQAVENGETLLDHFSIATLGRAIIDASLMTKYISEPSLTADEWDLRRQILFLHDLTTRKRFLTAIELAGQPRDTAFFENYDAAKERLKSKIEDLAAKLGYDPERAKKLGNGQLVFIDGSRGAAREAGWNVDVFEFHQSYLSNWVHSHPVSFMRADEQEISFSTPSPYQFSVCETVLETSIGYLDDVNARMRTFTRSAETDPVGPFE
;
A
#
# COMPACT_ATOMS: atom_id res chain seq x y z
N MET A 1 -20.84 -6.63 37.38
CA MET A 1 -20.62 -6.36 35.94
C MET A 1 -20.46 -7.72 35.29
N ASN A 2 -21.12 -8.01 34.18
CA ASN A 2 -21.08 -9.36 33.56
C ASN A 2 -19.72 -9.58 32.88
N GLU A 3 -19.19 -10.81 32.85
CA GLU A 3 -17.86 -11.15 32.26
C GLU A 3 -17.72 -10.66 30.81
N GLU A 4 -18.82 -10.70 30.04
CA GLU A 4 -18.92 -10.22 28.67
C GLU A 4 -18.65 -8.70 28.54
N ASN A 5 -19.15 -7.90 29.49
CA ASN A 5 -18.91 -6.46 29.52
C ASN A 5 -17.45 -6.15 29.89
N GLU A 6 -16.82 -6.99 30.71
CA GLU A 6 -15.41 -6.85 31.07
C GLU A 6 -14.50 -7.17 29.88
N ALA A 7 -14.77 -8.25 29.15
CA ALA A 7 -14.03 -8.61 27.94
C ALA A 7 -14.11 -7.52 26.86
N ARG A 8 -15.31 -6.98 26.65
CA ARG A 8 -15.54 -5.87 25.71
C ARG A 8 -14.78 -4.60 26.12
N ALA A 9 -14.86 -4.22 27.40
CA ALA A 9 -14.16 -3.04 27.90
C ALA A 9 -12.63 -3.19 27.78
N ALA A 10 -12.10 -4.38 28.06
CA ALA A 10 -10.68 -4.68 27.90
C ALA A 10 -10.23 -4.57 26.43
N ALA A 11 -10.99 -5.15 25.49
CA ALA A 11 -10.68 -5.07 24.06
C ALA A 11 -10.72 -3.63 23.53
N LEU A 12 -11.72 -2.83 23.95
CA LEU A 12 -11.81 -1.42 23.62
C LEU A 12 -10.59 -0.65 24.14
N ASN A 13 -10.22 -0.83 25.41
CA ASN A 13 -9.08 -0.13 26.01
C ASN A 13 -7.75 -0.49 25.31
N SER A 14 -7.56 -1.76 24.93
CA SER A 14 -6.37 -2.22 24.20
C SER A 14 -6.28 -1.57 22.82
N MET A 15 -7.40 -1.56 22.08
CA MET A 15 -7.48 -0.92 20.78
C MET A 15 -7.22 0.60 20.86
N LEU A 16 -7.77 1.29 21.86
CA LEU A 16 -7.55 2.73 22.05
C LEU A 16 -6.08 3.05 22.39
N ALA A 17 -5.44 2.27 23.26
CA ALA A 17 -4.02 2.43 23.54
C ALA A 17 -3.14 2.20 22.29
N THR A 18 -3.56 1.30 21.40
CA THR A 18 -2.90 1.07 20.12
C THR A 18 -3.14 2.23 19.16
N LEU A 19 -4.33 2.84 19.16
CA LEU A 19 -4.64 4.02 18.36
C LEU A 19 -3.74 5.21 18.74
N ASP A 20 -3.51 5.44 20.03
CA ASP A 20 -2.60 6.51 20.49
C ASP A 20 -1.16 6.31 19.98
N ARG A 21 -0.69 5.05 19.93
CA ARG A 21 0.61 4.72 19.33
C ARG A 21 0.61 4.92 17.82
N PHE A 22 -0.47 4.57 17.16
CA PHE A 22 -0.62 4.76 15.72
C PHE A 22 -0.57 6.25 15.36
N ASP A 23 -1.27 7.09 16.09
CA ASP A 23 -1.25 8.55 15.92
C ASP A 23 0.19 9.10 15.97
N ALA A 24 0.96 8.75 17.01
CA ALA A 24 2.35 9.18 17.14
C ALA A 24 3.24 8.79 15.94
N VAL A 25 3.04 7.60 15.36
CA VAL A 25 3.80 7.14 14.18
C VAL A 25 3.34 7.83 12.90
N VAL A 26 2.06 8.21 12.82
CA VAL A 26 1.51 9.02 11.72
C VAL A 26 2.04 10.45 11.78
N GLU A 27 2.08 11.08 12.95
CA GLU A 27 2.70 12.40 13.16
C GLU A 27 4.18 12.40 12.73
N ASP A 28 4.89 11.32 13.06
CA ASP A 28 6.25 11.14 12.61
C ASP A 28 6.35 11.03 11.08
N ALA A 29 5.46 10.26 10.44
CA ALA A 29 5.43 10.13 8.99
C ALA A 29 5.16 11.48 8.30
N VAL A 30 4.25 12.28 8.85
CA VAL A 30 3.98 13.67 8.40
C VAL A 30 5.23 14.51 8.54
N THR A 31 5.91 14.45 9.68
CA THR A 31 7.18 15.18 9.90
C THR A 31 8.25 14.80 8.86
N VAL A 32 8.37 13.51 8.53
CA VAL A 32 9.28 13.04 7.47
C VAL A 32 8.89 13.63 6.12
N SER A 33 7.61 13.61 5.77
CA SER A 33 7.10 14.17 4.51
C SER A 33 7.32 15.69 4.42
N ASP A 34 7.02 16.43 5.49
CA ASP A 34 7.19 17.88 5.55
C ASP A 34 8.67 18.30 5.45
N SER A 35 9.58 17.49 5.99
CA SER A 35 11.03 17.74 5.87
C SER A 35 11.55 17.69 4.43
N ALA A 36 10.79 17.08 3.51
CA ALA A 36 11.11 17.02 2.09
C ALA A 36 10.66 18.30 1.33
N ILE A 37 9.83 19.16 1.93
CA ILE A 37 9.36 20.38 1.27
C ILE A 37 10.52 21.35 1.07
N GLY A 38 10.66 21.87 -0.16
CA GLY A 38 11.73 22.81 -0.53
C GLY A 38 13.10 22.16 -0.76
N VAL A 39 13.20 20.83 -0.64
CA VAL A 39 14.39 20.07 -0.99
C VAL A 39 14.32 19.65 -2.46
N VAL A 40 15.46 19.65 -3.16
CA VAL A 40 15.55 19.14 -4.53
C VAL A 40 15.67 17.62 -4.50
N HIS A 41 14.84 16.93 -5.29
CA HIS A 41 14.79 15.47 -5.37
C HIS A 41 14.88 14.95 -6.81
N THR A 42 15.41 13.74 -6.96
CA THR A 42 15.40 13.00 -8.23
C THR A 42 13.97 12.58 -8.62
N GLY A 43 13.78 12.17 -9.88
CA GLY A 43 12.50 11.61 -10.31
C GLY A 43 12.08 10.35 -9.54
N ARG A 44 13.03 9.56 -9.04
CA ARG A 44 12.77 8.36 -8.24
C ARG A 44 12.31 8.72 -6.83
N GLN A 45 12.99 9.65 -6.17
CA GLN A 45 12.60 10.19 -4.87
C GLN A 45 11.20 10.83 -4.92
N ASN A 46 10.90 11.63 -5.93
CA ASN A 46 9.57 12.21 -6.10
C ASN A 46 8.45 11.17 -6.21
N ARG A 47 8.70 10.04 -6.90
CA ARG A 47 7.76 8.92 -6.97
C ARG A 47 7.59 8.24 -5.61
N ALA A 48 8.67 8.02 -4.86
CA ALA A 48 8.61 7.48 -3.51
C ALA A 48 7.82 8.40 -2.56
N LEU A 49 8.10 9.71 -2.58
CA LEU A 49 7.38 10.72 -1.79
C LEU A 49 5.89 10.75 -2.13
N PHE A 50 5.53 10.62 -3.40
CA PHE A 50 4.11 10.58 -3.78
C PHE A 50 3.39 9.35 -3.21
N VAL A 51 4.01 8.17 -3.26
CA VAL A 51 3.43 6.95 -2.66
C VAL A 51 3.42 7.05 -1.13
N PHE A 52 4.43 7.68 -0.53
CA PHE A 52 4.50 7.92 0.91
C PHE A 52 3.41 8.89 1.40
N ALA A 53 3.14 9.97 0.67
CA ALA A 53 2.02 10.87 0.95
C ALA A 53 0.66 10.16 0.84
N LYS A 54 0.51 9.25 -0.12
CA LYS A 54 -0.67 8.38 -0.23
C LYS A 54 -0.80 7.44 0.98
N LEU A 55 0.31 6.84 1.44
CA LEU A 55 0.35 6.03 2.65
C LEU A 55 -0.13 6.83 3.87
N ILE A 56 0.42 8.02 4.10
CA ILE A 56 0.01 8.93 5.19
C ILE A 56 -1.49 9.24 5.10
N SER A 57 -2.00 9.53 3.90
CA SER A 57 -3.43 9.82 3.69
C SER A 57 -4.33 8.63 4.06
N HIS A 58 -3.89 7.39 3.81
CA HIS A 58 -4.61 6.19 4.25
C HIS A 58 -4.63 6.08 5.78
N CYS A 59 -3.51 6.36 6.44
CA CYS A 59 -3.42 6.36 7.89
C CYS A 59 -4.32 7.43 8.55
N LEU A 60 -4.30 8.66 8.02
CA LEU A 60 -5.18 9.74 8.48
C LEU A 60 -6.67 9.37 8.28
N SER A 61 -7.00 8.68 7.19
CA SER A 61 -8.37 8.20 6.97
C SER A 61 -8.79 7.17 8.02
N VAL A 62 -7.88 6.30 8.47
CA VAL A 62 -8.15 5.37 9.58
C VAL A 62 -8.44 6.15 10.86
N MET A 63 -7.64 7.17 11.19
CA MET A 63 -7.85 7.99 12.38
C MET A 63 -9.20 8.70 12.38
N VAL A 64 -9.61 9.30 11.25
CA VAL A 64 -10.91 9.96 11.12
C VAL A 64 -12.08 9.01 11.37
N ILE A 65 -11.95 7.72 11.00
CA ILE A 65 -12.97 6.71 11.30
C ILE A 65 -13.07 6.48 12.81
N PHE A 66 -11.93 6.41 13.52
CA PHE A 66 -11.92 6.26 14.97
C PHE A 66 -12.42 7.50 15.72
N GLU A 67 -12.06 8.71 15.27
CA GLU A 67 -12.56 9.97 15.85
C GLU A 67 -14.09 9.99 15.88
N LYS A 68 -14.72 9.57 14.77
CA LYS A 68 -16.18 9.47 14.67
C LYS A 68 -16.77 8.47 15.67
N TYR A 69 -16.08 7.36 15.93
CA TYR A 69 -16.50 6.39 16.94
C TYR A 69 -16.36 6.96 18.36
N GLN A 70 -15.25 7.63 18.65
CA GLN A 70 -14.96 8.23 19.98
C GLN A 70 -15.86 9.43 20.31
N ALA A 71 -16.37 10.15 19.31
CA ALA A 71 -17.22 11.33 19.50
C ALA A 71 -18.63 11.03 20.09
N VAL A 72 -19.00 9.75 20.25
CA VAL A 72 -20.32 9.35 20.76
C VAL A 72 -20.24 8.96 22.24
N GLU A 73 -20.93 9.70 23.11
CA GLU A 73 -20.80 9.64 24.59
C GLU A 73 -21.08 8.27 25.25
N ASN A 74 -21.66 7.31 24.54
CA ASN A 74 -21.94 5.96 25.07
C ASN A 74 -21.30 4.82 24.25
N GLY A 75 -20.52 5.13 23.21
CA GLY A 75 -19.99 4.12 22.28
C GLY A 75 -21.08 3.32 21.54
N GLU A 76 -22.32 3.81 21.56
CA GLU A 76 -23.46 3.22 20.87
C GLU A 76 -23.49 3.65 19.40
N THR A 77 -22.42 3.31 18.67
CA THR A 77 -22.25 3.72 17.28
C THR A 77 -21.49 2.67 16.49
N LEU A 78 -21.58 2.78 15.18
CA LEU A 78 -20.89 1.91 14.24
C LEU A 78 -19.38 2.11 14.36
N LEU A 79 -18.66 1.04 14.71
CA LEU A 79 -17.23 0.92 14.42
C LEU A 79 -17.06 0.34 13.01
N ASP A 80 -16.65 1.19 12.07
CA ASP A 80 -16.44 0.82 10.67
C ASP A 80 -15.13 0.05 10.46
N HIS A 81 -15.06 -1.13 11.08
CA HIS A 81 -13.95 -2.06 10.98
C HIS A 81 -13.75 -2.59 9.54
N PHE A 82 -14.78 -2.58 8.69
CA PHE A 82 -14.68 -2.96 7.28
C PHE A 82 -13.79 -1.98 6.50
N SER A 83 -14.06 -0.68 6.65
CA SER A 83 -13.23 0.36 6.04
C SER A 83 -11.84 0.40 6.65
N ILE A 84 -11.72 0.23 7.97
CA ILE A 84 -10.41 0.14 8.64
C ILE A 84 -9.57 -1.02 8.08
N ALA A 85 -10.14 -2.23 7.95
CA ALA A 85 -9.43 -3.38 7.37
C ALA A 85 -9.05 -3.17 5.90
N THR A 86 -9.93 -2.53 5.12
CA THR A 86 -9.66 -2.16 3.72
C THR A 86 -8.49 -1.17 3.62
N LEU A 87 -8.48 -0.14 4.48
CA LEU A 87 -7.40 0.83 4.56
C LEU A 87 -6.10 0.19 5.06
N GLY A 88 -6.18 -0.73 6.03
CA GLY A 88 -5.04 -1.54 6.46
C GLY A 88 -4.38 -2.28 5.31
N ARG A 89 -5.18 -2.89 4.42
CA ARG A 89 -4.64 -3.53 3.21
C ARG A 89 -3.91 -2.52 2.30
N ALA A 90 -4.48 -1.34 2.11
CA ALA A 90 -3.91 -0.28 1.29
C ALA A 90 -2.61 0.31 1.90
N ILE A 91 -2.55 0.44 3.24
CA ILE A 91 -1.37 0.87 4.00
C ILE A 91 -0.19 -0.09 3.73
N ILE A 92 -0.43 -1.40 3.79
CA ILE A 92 0.61 -2.41 3.53
C ILE A 92 1.14 -2.30 2.10
N ASP A 93 0.25 -2.16 1.10
CA ASP A 93 0.66 -2.05 -0.31
C ASP A 93 1.43 -0.76 -0.59
N ALA A 94 0.99 0.36 -0.03
CA ALA A 94 1.67 1.64 -0.17
C ALA A 94 3.03 1.63 0.55
N SER A 95 3.12 0.97 1.70
CA SER A 95 4.38 0.75 2.42
C SER A 95 5.36 -0.06 1.58
N LEU A 96 4.89 -1.19 1.00
CA LEU A 96 5.72 -2.05 0.17
C LEU A 96 6.22 -1.33 -1.08
N MET A 97 5.34 -0.59 -1.77
CA MET A 97 5.70 0.18 -2.95
C MET A 97 6.70 1.29 -2.61
N THR A 98 6.52 1.98 -1.47
CA THR A 98 7.48 2.97 -1.00
C THR A 98 8.86 2.34 -0.78
N LYS A 99 8.95 1.21 -0.08
CA LYS A 99 10.21 0.47 0.13
C LYS A 99 10.83 -0.02 -1.18
N TYR A 100 10.00 -0.54 -2.10
CA TYR A 100 10.44 -1.07 -3.38
C TYR A 100 11.04 0.01 -4.29
N ILE A 101 10.44 1.21 -4.30
CA ILE A 101 10.98 2.36 -5.05
C ILE A 101 12.24 2.88 -4.37
N SER A 102 12.27 2.97 -3.03
CA SER A 102 13.37 3.55 -2.25
C SER A 102 14.49 2.58 -1.87
N GLU A 103 14.63 1.44 -2.58
CA GLU A 103 15.66 0.44 -2.26
C GLU A 103 17.09 0.96 -2.47
N PRO A 104 17.96 1.07 -1.44
CA PRO A 104 19.20 1.81 -1.56
C PRO A 104 20.27 0.98 -2.29
N SER A 105 20.08 -0.34 -2.41
CA SER A 105 21.02 -1.22 -3.09
C SER A 105 20.89 -1.21 -4.62
N LEU A 106 19.88 -0.55 -5.18
CA LEU A 106 19.67 -0.57 -6.63
C LEU A 106 20.75 0.17 -7.40
N THR A 107 21.21 -0.47 -8.46
CA THR A 107 21.93 0.15 -9.56
C THR A 107 21.00 0.93 -10.48
N ALA A 108 21.59 1.76 -11.34
CA ALA A 108 20.87 2.50 -12.37
C ALA A 108 20.04 1.61 -13.31
N ASP A 109 20.61 0.50 -13.77
CA ASP A 109 19.92 -0.42 -14.69
C ASP A 109 18.77 -1.16 -14.00
N GLU A 110 18.96 -1.56 -12.73
CA GLU A 110 17.90 -2.21 -11.94
C GLU A 110 16.74 -1.25 -11.69
N TRP A 111 17.03 0.01 -11.35
CA TRP A 111 16.00 1.03 -11.22
C TRP A 111 15.28 1.30 -12.55
N ASP A 112 16.00 1.43 -13.66
CA ASP A 112 15.37 1.64 -14.97
C ASP A 112 14.45 0.46 -15.32
N LEU A 113 14.89 -0.79 -15.08
CA LEU A 113 14.06 -1.97 -15.30
C LEU A 113 12.75 -1.90 -14.47
N ARG A 114 12.84 -1.60 -13.17
CA ARG A 114 11.65 -1.43 -12.31
C ARG A 114 10.74 -0.33 -12.84
N ARG A 115 11.30 0.81 -13.21
CA ARG A 115 10.56 1.95 -13.75
C ARG A 115 9.81 1.58 -15.04
N GLN A 116 10.45 0.87 -15.97
CA GLN A 116 9.80 0.43 -17.21
C GLN A 116 8.65 -0.56 -16.92
N ILE A 117 8.83 -1.49 -15.97
CA ILE A 117 7.78 -2.43 -15.55
C ILE A 117 6.58 -1.67 -14.96
N LEU A 118 6.81 -0.70 -14.09
CA LEU A 118 5.75 0.12 -13.50
C LEU A 118 4.98 0.91 -14.57
N PHE A 119 5.67 1.50 -15.55
CA PHE A 119 5.02 2.18 -16.67
C PHE A 119 4.23 1.22 -17.58
N LEU A 120 4.74 0.01 -17.82
CA LEU A 120 4.03 -0.99 -18.62
C LEU A 120 2.77 -1.47 -17.90
N HIS A 121 2.85 -1.68 -16.58
CA HIS A 121 1.70 -2.04 -15.76
C HIS A 121 0.64 -0.93 -15.77
N ASP A 122 1.03 0.33 -15.62
CA ASP A 122 0.12 1.48 -15.75
C ASP A 122 -0.54 1.50 -17.13
N LEU A 123 0.25 1.48 -18.21
CA LEU A 123 -0.25 1.54 -19.59
C LEU A 123 -1.26 0.42 -19.89
N THR A 124 -0.97 -0.80 -19.48
CA THR A 124 -1.86 -1.96 -19.71
C THR A 124 -3.12 -1.91 -18.85
N THR A 125 -3.01 -1.46 -17.59
CA THR A 125 -4.15 -1.26 -16.70
C THR A 125 -5.07 -0.16 -17.20
N ARG A 126 -4.51 0.95 -17.69
CA ARG A 126 -5.26 2.05 -18.32
C ARG A 126 -6.05 1.58 -19.52
N LYS A 127 -5.43 0.81 -20.43
CA LYS A 127 -6.15 0.23 -21.56
C LYS A 127 -7.36 -0.59 -21.09
N ARG A 128 -7.18 -1.43 -20.06
CA ARG A 128 -8.28 -2.28 -19.57
C ARG A 128 -9.50 -1.47 -19.12
N PHE A 129 -9.32 -0.47 -18.27
CA PHE A 129 -10.48 0.31 -17.79
C PHE A 129 -11.00 1.31 -18.82
N LEU A 130 -10.15 1.87 -19.69
CA LEU A 130 -10.59 2.76 -20.77
C LEU A 130 -11.39 2.00 -21.84
N THR A 131 -11.00 0.77 -22.17
CA THR A 131 -11.80 -0.09 -23.05
C THR A 131 -13.14 -0.45 -22.40
N ALA A 132 -13.16 -0.72 -21.10
CA ALA A 132 -14.41 -1.04 -20.41
C ALA A 132 -15.40 0.15 -20.43
N ILE A 133 -14.92 1.38 -20.19
CA ILE A 133 -15.80 2.56 -20.18
C ILE A 133 -16.25 2.96 -21.59
N GLU A 134 -15.41 2.75 -22.61
CA GLU A 134 -15.79 2.89 -24.02
C GLU A 134 -16.92 1.91 -24.40
N LEU A 135 -16.78 0.63 -24.03
CA LEU A 135 -17.84 -0.37 -24.25
C LEU A 135 -19.13 -0.04 -23.49
N ALA A 136 -19.04 0.72 -22.41
CA ALA A 136 -20.18 1.28 -21.68
C ALA A 136 -20.75 2.56 -22.31
N GLY A 137 -20.27 2.99 -23.48
CA GLY A 137 -20.79 4.11 -24.25
C GLY A 137 -20.16 5.48 -23.94
N GLN A 138 -19.09 5.54 -23.13
CA GLN A 138 -18.36 6.79 -22.94
C GLN A 138 -17.45 7.11 -24.15
N PRO A 139 -17.14 8.40 -24.40
CA PRO A 139 -16.25 8.78 -25.50
C PRO A 139 -14.89 8.10 -25.39
N ARG A 140 -14.38 7.61 -26.52
CA ARG A 140 -13.05 7.01 -26.62
C ARG A 140 -11.97 8.08 -26.42
N ASP A 141 -11.01 7.78 -25.55
CA ASP A 141 -9.77 8.55 -25.43
C ASP A 141 -8.84 8.25 -26.63
N THR A 142 -9.09 8.91 -27.76
CA THR A 142 -8.37 8.66 -29.02
C THR A 142 -6.86 8.85 -28.87
N ALA A 143 -6.43 9.89 -28.15
CA ALA A 143 -5.02 10.19 -27.93
C ALA A 143 -4.30 9.05 -27.18
N PHE A 144 -4.93 8.45 -26.18
CA PHE A 144 -4.38 7.28 -25.49
C PHE A 144 -4.26 6.07 -26.45
N PHE A 145 -5.35 5.74 -27.16
CA PHE A 145 -5.39 4.51 -27.94
C PHE A 145 -4.54 4.55 -29.21
N GLU A 146 -4.39 5.69 -29.87
CA GLU A 146 -3.52 5.85 -31.03
C GLU A 146 -2.04 5.58 -30.69
N ASN A 147 -1.62 5.96 -29.49
CA ASN A 147 -0.24 5.82 -29.04
C ASN A 147 0.03 4.51 -28.27
N TYR A 148 -1.02 3.78 -27.89
CA TYR A 148 -0.90 2.64 -26.97
C TYR A 148 0.04 1.54 -27.50
N ASP A 149 -0.15 1.07 -28.73
CA ASP A 149 0.62 -0.08 -29.23
C ASP A 149 2.10 0.27 -29.40
N ALA A 150 2.39 1.48 -29.91
CA ALA A 150 3.77 1.98 -30.03
C ALA A 150 4.43 2.18 -28.66
N ALA A 151 3.72 2.76 -27.69
CA ALA A 151 4.24 2.93 -26.33
C ALA A 151 4.49 1.58 -25.64
N LYS A 152 3.58 0.62 -25.82
CA LYS A 152 3.71 -0.72 -25.26
C LYS A 152 4.92 -1.46 -25.83
N GLU A 153 5.09 -1.47 -27.15
CA GLU A 153 6.23 -2.15 -27.75
C GLU A 153 7.56 -1.50 -27.37
N ARG A 154 7.63 -0.17 -27.27
CA ARG A 154 8.82 0.54 -26.77
C ARG A 154 9.18 0.11 -25.34
N LEU A 155 8.19 0.05 -24.44
CA LEU A 155 8.40 -0.40 -23.06
C LEU A 155 8.86 -1.86 -23.03
N LYS A 156 8.24 -2.74 -23.83
CA LYS A 156 8.61 -4.16 -23.92
C LYS A 156 10.04 -4.36 -24.39
N SER A 157 10.44 -3.73 -25.49
CA SER A 157 11.82 -3.83 -25.99
C SER A 157 12.82 -3.34 -24.95
N LYS A 158 12.54 -2.21 -24.28
CA LYS A 158 13.42 -1.70 -23.22
C LYS A 158 13.52 -2.65 -22.03
N ILE A 159 12.42 -3.28 -21.62
CA ILE A 159 12.41 -4.31 -20.56
C ILE A 159 13.23 -5.53 -20.98
N GLU A 160 13.09 -6.00 -22.21
CA GLU A 160 13.85 -7.15 -22.73
C GLU A 160 15.35 -6.86 -22.75
N ASP A 161 15.75 -5.68 -23.24
CA ASP A 161 17.16 -5.24 -23.28
C ASP A 161 17.77 -5.13 -21.87
N LEU A 162 17.05 -4.48 -20.95
CA LEU A 162 17.50 -4.31 -19.56
C LEU A 162 17.54 -5.65 -18.81
N ALA A 163 16.53 -6.51 -19.01
CA ALA A 163 16.47 -7.83 -18.39
C ALA A 163 17.64 -8.70 -18.86
N ALA A 164 17.96 -8.69 -20.17
CA ALA A 164 19.11 -9.39 -20.71
C ALA A 164 20.44 -8.83 -20.15
N LYS A 165 20.56 -7.49 -20.06
CA LYS A 165 21.74 -6.83 -19.48
C LYS A 165 21.96 -7.22 -18.01
N LEU A 166 20.89 -7.38 -17.25
CA LEU A 166 20.91 -7.80 -15.85
C LEU A 166 21.00 -9.32 -15.66
N GLY A 167 21.10 -10.09 -16.75
CA GLY A 167 21.31 -11.54 -16.70
C GLY A 167 20.06 -12.38 -16.42
N TYR A 168 18.86 -11.82 -16.57
CA TYR A 168 17.63 -12.60 -16.54
C TYR A 168 17.53 -13.49 -17.79
N ASP A 169 16.97 -14.69 -17.61
CA ASP A 169 16.73 -15.58 -18.74
C ASP A 169 15.62 -15.04 -19.67
N PRO A 170 15.57 -15.47 -20.95
CA PRO A 170 14.61 -14.96 -21.91
C PRO A 170 13.13 -15.19 -21.54
N GLU A 171 12.82 -16.28 -20.82
CA GLU A 171 11.45 -16.57 -20.39
C GLU A 171 11.02 -15.57 -19.32
N ARG A 172 11.92 -15.29 -18.37
CA ARG A 172 11.73 -14.28 -17.34
C ARG A 172 11.59 -12.88 -17.93
N ALA A 173 12.45 -12.50 -18.88
CA ALA A 173 12.36 -11.22 -19.57
C ALA A 173 11.00 -11.04 -20.26
N LYS A 174 10.53 -12.06 -20.98
CA LYS A 174 9.21 -12.07 -21.62
C LYS A 174 8.07 -11.94 -20.61
N LYS A 175 8.19 -12.58 -19.44
CA LYS A 175 7.20 -12.47 -18.35
C LYS A 175 7.15 -11.05 -17.78
N LEU A 176 8.30 -10.38 -17.61
CA LEU A 176 8.35 -8.97 -17.18
C LEU A 176 7.72 -8.04 -18.21
N GLY A 177 7.84 -8.35 -19.51
CA GLY A 177 7.26 -7.60 -20.62
C GLY A 177 5.75 -7.83 -20.87
N ASN A 178 5.03 -8.59 -20.05
CA ASN A 178 3.59 -8.85 -20.29
C ASN A 178 2.66 -7.74 -19.76
N GLY A 179 3.16 -6.89 -18.85
CA GLY A 179 2.42 -5.80 -18.21
C GLY A 179 1.49 -6.19 -17.06
N GLN A 180 1.49 -7.45 -16.63
CA GLN A 180 0.72 -7.90 -15.47
C GLN A 180 1.48 -7.76 -14.15
N LEU A 181 2.82 -7.74 -14.21
CA LEU A 181 3.67 -7.65 -13.03
C LEU A 181 3.88 -6.20 -12.61
N VAL A 182 3.81 -5.96 -11.30
CA VAL A 182 4.18 -4.68 -10.65
C VAL A 182 5.59 -4.76 -10.07
N PHE A 183 5.92 -5.89 -9.47
CA PHE A 183 7.22 -6.18 -8.87
C PHE A 183 7.93 -7.23 -9.70
N ILE A 184 9.26 -7.11 -9.85
CA ILE A 184 10.08 -8.07 -10.62
C ILE A 184 9.78 -9.49 -10.12
N ASP A 185 9.98 -9.76 -8.83
CA ASP A 185 9.77 -11.08 -8.19
C ASP A 185 8.41 -11.22 -7.47
N GLY A 186 7.42 -10.43 -7.89
CA GLY A 186 6.11 -10.39 -7.23
C GLY A 186 6.17 -9.74 -5.85
N SER A 187 5.00 -9.62 -5.20
CA SER A 187 4.89 -8.93 -3.90
C SER A 187 5.70 -9.62 -2.79
N ARG A 188 5.74 -10.96 -2.77
CA ARG A 188 6.59 -11.73 -1.82
C ARG A 188 8.08 -11.46 -2.03
N GLY A 189 8.51 -11.32 -3.29
CA GLY A 189 9.89 -10.96 -3.62
C GLY A 189 10.24 -9.56 -3.11
N ALA A 190 9.37 -8.59 -3.38
CA ALA A 190 9.53 -7.22 -2.87
C ALA A 190 9.51 -7.15 -1.34
N ALA A 191 8.66 -7.94 -0.67
CA ALA A 191 8.62 -7.99 0.80
C ALA A 191 9.93 -8.55 1.38
N ARG A 192 10.50 -9.58 0.75
CA ARG A 192 11.80 -10.13 1.14
C ARG A 192 12.92 -9.10 0.97
N GLU A 193 12.92 -8.38 -0.15
CA GLU A 193 13.88 -7.29 -0.40
C GLU A 193 13.73 -6.15 0.62
N ALA A 194 12.51 -5.81 1.01
CA ALA A 194 12.25 -4.82 2.05
C ALA A 194 12.74 -5.25 3.45
N GLY A 195 13.18 -6.51 3.61
CA GLY A 195 13.61 -7.09 4.88
C GLY A 195 12.46 -7.60 5.74
N TRP A 196 11.26 -7.77 5.17
CA TRP A 196 10.08 -8.20 5.91
C TRP A 196 10.00 -9.72 6.02
N ASN A 197 9.38 -10.19 7.11
CA ASN A 197 9.01 -11.59 7.24
C ASN A 197 7.90 -11.92 6.22
N VAL A 198 8.22 -12.77 5.25
CA VAL A 198 7.31 -13.09 4.12
C VAL A 198 6.06 -13.84 4.59
N ASP A 199 6.16 -14.70 5.61
CA ASP A 199 5.02 -15.47 6.13
C ASP A 199 4.03 -14.54 6.85
N VAL A 200 4.55 -13.61 7.65
CA VAL A 200 3.75 -12.57 8.32
C VAL A 200 3.12 -11.63 7.30
N PHE A 201 3.87 -11.20 6.28
CA PHE A 201 3.35 -10.40 5.18
C PHE A 201 2.22 -11.13 4.45
N GLU A 202 2.40 -12.42 4.13
CA GLU A 202 1.39 -13.24 3.45
C GLU A 202 0.13 -13.43 4.29
N PHE A 203 0.28 -13.63 5.61
CA PHE A 203 -0.85 -13.64 6.54
C PHE A 203 -1.64 -12.33 6.45
N HIS A 204 -0.98 -11.17 6.60
CA HIS A 204 -1.65 -9.87 6.55
C HIS A 204 -2.36 -9.64 5.20
N GLN A 205 -1.70 -9.96 4.10
CA GLN A 205 -2.25 -9.86 2.75
C GLN A 205 -3.51 -10.69 2.60
N SER A 206 -3.42 -11.98 2.96
CA SER A 206 -4.51 -12.93 2.80
C SER A 206 -5.68 -12.59 3.71
N TYR A 207 -5.41 -12.23 4.97
CA TYR A 207 -6.42 -11.84 5.94
C TYR A 207 -7.16 -10.58 5.49
N LEU A 208 -6.43 -9.49 5.21
CA LEU A 208 -7.03 -8.18 4.89
C LEU A 208 -7.69 -8.15 3.50
N SER A 209 -7.21 -8.93 2.53
CA SER A 209 -7.85 -9.03 1.22
C SER A 209 -9.29 -9.58 1.28
N ASN A 210 -9.66 -10.35 2.31
CA ASN A 210 -11.05 -10.78 2.46
C ASN A 210 -12.00 -9.61 2.69
N TRP A 211 -11.54 -8.57 3.39
CA TRP A 211 -12.33 -7.38 3.68
C TRP A 211 -12.44 -6.47 2.46
N VAL A 212 -11.37 -6.34 1.68
CA VAL A 212 -11.36 -5.54 0.44
C VAL A 212 -12.33 -6.09 -0.61
N HIS A 213 -12.41 -7.42 -0.74
CA HIS A 213 -13.18 -8.07 -1.81
C HIS A 213 -14.53 -8.60 -1.34
N SER A 214 -14.94 -8.30 -0.10
CA SER A 214 -16.16 -8.83 0.51
C SER A 214 -16.24 -10.35 0.36
N HIS A 215 -15.14 -11.05 0.65
CA HIS A 215 -15.08 -12.51 0.59
C HIS A 215 -15.73 -13.14 1.82
N PRO A 216 -16.17 -14.42 1.77
CA PRO A 216 -16.89 -15.09 2.85
C PRO A 216 -16.31 -14.93 4.26
N VAL A 217 -14.98 -14.88 4.39
CA VAL A 217 -14.31 -14.70 5.70
C VAL A 217 -14.72 -13.41 6.40
N SER A 218 -15.08 -12.35 5.65
CA SER A 218 -15.47 -11.06 6.23
C SER A 218 -16.92 -10.99 6.71
N PHE A 219 -17.76 -12.01 6.48
CA PHE A 219 -19.20 -11.92 6.82
C PHE A 219 -19.90 -13.23 7.18
N MET A 220 -19.43 -14.41 6.73
CA MET A 220 -20.15 -15.68 6.94
C MET A 220 -20.25 -16.11 8.40
N ARG A 221 -19.37 -15.60 9.27
CA ARG A 221 -19.33 -15.89 10.71
C ARG A 221 -19.76 -14.69 11.55
N ALA A 222 -20.50 -13.73 10.97
CA ALA A 222 -20.93 -12.53 11.67
C ALA A 222 -21.69 -12.84 12.97
N ASP A 223 -22.54 -13.87 12.97
CA ASP A 223 -23.29 -14.31 14.15
C ASP A 223 -22.35 -14.91 15.22
N GLU A 224 -21.38 -15.75 14.83
CA GLU A 224 -20.37 -16.34 15.73
C GLU A 224 -19.43 -15.28 16.32
N GLN A 225 -19.22 -14.18 15.59
CA GLN A 225 -18.36 -13.05 15.95
C GLN A 225 -19.14 -11.93 16.65
N GLU A 226 -20.44 -12.13 16.83
CA GLU A 226 -21.35 -11.19 17.48
C GLU A 226 -21.27 -9.78 16.87
N ILE A 227 -21.08 -9.68 15.55
CA ILE A 227 -20.93 -8.38 14.88
C ILE A 227 -22.15 -7.52 15.15
N SER A 228 -21.91 -6.32 15.69
CA SER A 228 -22.95 -5.36 16.02
C SER A 228 -22.59 -3.97 15.50
N PHE A 229 -23.61 -3.25 15.02
CA PHE A 229 -23.47 -1.90 14.48
C PHE A 229 -23.86 -0.81 15.48
N SER A 230 -24.50 -1.18 16.57
CA SER A 230 -24.79 -0.28 17.70
C SER A 230 -23.82 -0.50 18.84
N THR A 231 -23.31 -1.72 19.04
CA THR A 231 -22.53 -2.06 20.23
C THR A 231 -21.38 -2.98 19.83
N PRO A 232 -20.27 -2.44 19.29
CA PRO A 232 -19.22 -3.26 18.69
C PRO A 232 -18.70 -4.35 19.63
N SER A 233 -18.53 -5.54 19.08
CA SER A 233 -18.07 -6.73 19.82
C SER A 233 -16.56 -6.71 20.06
N PRO A 234 -16.05 -7.54 20.99
CA PRO A 234 -14.61 -7.72 21.18
C PRO A 234 -13.88 -8.10 19.88
N TYR A 235 -14.53 -8.86 19.00
CA TYR A 235 -13.98 -9.22 17.70
C TYR A 235 -13.76 -7.99 16.80
N GLN A 236 -14.73 -7.07 16.73
CA GLN A 236 -14.60 -5.86 15.92
C GLN A 236 -13.45 -4.96 16.40
N PHE A 237 -13.26 -4.84 17.73
CA PHE A 237 -12.11 -4.14 18.31
C PHE A 237 -10.78 -4.85 17.98
N SER A 238 -10.74 -6.18 18.05
CA SER A 238 -9.54 -6.95 17.72
C SER A 238 -9.14 -6.85 16.24
N VAL A 239 -10.10 -6.81 15.31
CA VAL A 239 -9.83 -6.54 13.88
C VAL A 239 -9.16 -5.17 13.72
N CYS A 240 -9.72 -4.15 14.38
CA CYS A 240 -9.21 -2.79 14.35
C CYS A 240 -7.81 -2.69 14.95
N GLU A 241 -7.59 -3.28 16.12
CA GLU A 241 -6.28 -3.35 16.78
C GLU A 241 -5.24 -4.07 15.92
N THR A 242 -5.61 -5.19 15.27
CA THR A 242 -4.73 -5.92 14.34
C THR A 242 -4.28 -5.01 13.20
N VAL A 243 -5.19 -4.22 12.63
CA VAL A 243 -4.86 -3.26 11.57
C VAL A 243 -3.93 -2.17 12.08
N LEU A 244 -4.20 -1.61 13.26
CA LEU A 244 -3.38 -0.55 13.85
C LEU A 244 -1.95 -1.04 14.15
N GLU A 245 -1.79 -2.15 14.87
CA GLU A 245 -0.45 -2.73 15.17
C GLU A 245 0.33 -3.07 13.90
N THR A 246 -0.35 -3.68 12.92
CA THR A 246 0.26 -4.01 11.63
C THR A 246 0.72 -2.74 10.91
N SER A 247 -0.12 -1.70 10.92
CA SER A 247 0.18 -0.42 10.26
C SER A 247 1.31 0.33 10.93
N ILE A 248 1.38 0.31 12.27
CA ILE A 248 2.50 0.87 13.06
C ILE A 248 3.82 0.26 12.58
N GLY A 249 3.92 -1.07 12.56
CA GLY A 249 5.17 -1.77 12.21
C GLY A 249 5.65 -1.46 10.78
N TYR A 250 4.75 -1.41 9.81
CA TYR A 250 5.12 -1.05 8.44
C TYR A 250 5.46 0.44 8.30
N LEU A 251 4.72 1.33 8.96
CA LEU A 251 4.94 2.77 8.87
C LEU A 251 6.26 3.18 9.52
N ASP A 252 6.63 2.62 10.68
CA ASP A 252 7.93 2.86 11.32
C ASP A 252 9.10 2.51 10.39
N ASP A 253 9.05 1.33 9.76
CA ASP A 253 10.08 0.87 8.83
C ASP A 253 10.16 1.77 7.57
N VAL A 254 9.01 2.21 7.06
CA VAL A 254 8.95 3.14 5.92
C VAL A 254 9.46 4.53 6.31
N ASN A 255 9.10 5.06 7.49
CA ASN A 255 9.57 6.35 8.00
C ASN A 255 11.10 6.35 8.09
N ALA A 256 11.69 5.29 8.67
CA ALA A 256 13.13 5.13 8.75
C ALA A 256 13.79 5.14 7.36
N ARG A 257 13.20 4.45 6.38
CA ARG A 257 13.70 4.45 5.00
C ARG A 257 13.58 5.85 4.36
N MET A 258 12.42 6.49 4.47
CA MET A 258 12.18 7.78 3.81
C MET A 258 13.07 8.89 4.37
N ARG A 259 13.29 8.96 5.69
CA ARG A 259 14.23 9.94 6.30
C ARG A 259 15.63 9.91 5.72
N THR A 260 16.11 8.72 5.37
CA THR A 260 17.44 8.55 4.79
C THR A 260 17.40 8.82 3.29
N PHE A 261 16.38 8.32 2.60
CA PHE A 261 16.28 8.39 1.16
C PHE A 261 15.97 9.79 0.63
N THR A 262 15.24 10.65 1.35
CA THR A 262 14.75 11.95 0.83
C THR A 262 15.42 13.18 1.42
N ARG A 263 16.56 13.02 2.10
CA ARG A 263 17.28 14.15 2.74
C ARG A 263 17.81 15.15 1.71
N SER A 264 18.29 14.69 0.57
CA SER A 264 18.75 15.53 -0.54
C SER A 264 18.77 14.72 -1.85
N ALA A 265 19.01 15.34 -3.00
CA ALA A 265 19.12 14.61 -4.26
C ALA A 265 20.25 13.55 -4.25
N GLU A 266 21.33 13.81 -3.50
CA GLU A 266 22.50 12.95 -3.40
C GLU A 266 22.26 11.69 -2.56
N THR A 267 21.17 11.65 -1.78
CA THR A 267 20.80 10.44 -1.03
C THR A 267 20.07 9.39 -1.86
N ASP A 268 19.77 9.68 -3.14
CA ASP A 268 19.41 8.65 -4.11
C ASP A 268 20.70 8.02 -4.67
N PRO A 269 20.99 6.75 -4.37
CA PRO A 269 22.21 6.09 -4.82
C PRO A 269 22.28 5.89 -6.35
N VAL A 270 21.13 6.00 -7.04
CA VAL A 270 21.06 5.96 -8.50
C VAL A 270 21.32 7.34 -9.12
N GLY A 271 21.11 8.42 -8.34
CA GLY A 271 21.21 9.79 -8.81
C GLY A 271 20.08 10.21 -9.76
N PRO A 272 20.18 11.41 -10.36
CA PRO A 272 19.17 11.91 -11.28
C PRO A 272 19.11 11.05 -12.55
N PHE A 273 17.99 10.36 -12.71
CA PHE A 273 17.57 9.73 -13.96
C PHE A 273 16.45 10.56 -14.58
N GLU A 274 16.56 10.90 -15.87
CA GLU A 274 15.49 11.51 -16.67
C GLU A 274 14.34 10.50 -16.95
#